data_AF-A0A3B9ZII8-F1
#
_entry.id   AF-A0A3B9ZII8-F1
#
_cell.length_a   1.000
_cell.length_b   1.000
_cell.length_c   1.000
_cell.angle_alpha   90.00
_cell.angle_beta   90.00
_cell.angle_gamma   90.00
#
_symmetry.space_group_name_H-M   'P 1'
#
loop_
_entity.id
_entity.type
_entity.pdbx_description
1 polymer ?
#
loop_
_entity_poly.entity_id
_entity_poly.type
_entity_poly.pdbx_seq_one_letter_code
_entity_poly.pdbx_strand_id
1 'polypeptide(L)'
;MAQYLGSMPAVAADRFRPLHMRYFSYDIEADNFQLLLDKGDNQDIKEAELQEKTKVLMEYFQIGLSLPNDRFWVNLRPDAQDQMIDPELEKTDMGKIMLESDLQLKKDTAQFTSPQTTEGRQYWDKLYKKAGELFGTENITIPTITRPWIVPGEIILRQGEDSAYIFKANMKVLLEQDHLKNSVAYNFTDPRMKELNEYSSQLIRELIIPKLTKEVNTSKRYAALRQVFFSLVMARWFKDTFTGKPGQYAQLIDSHNLNNLTSKQAWNKTHYFNEYKKSFEKGEYNLKEDIYTPAGQMIRSYVSGGMNMSSSAMTMNRYNNNGKDQKHTVFFSAGYQIINGRTKYHSIDSKDGNRPAQRK
;
A
#
# COMPACT_ATOMS: atom_id res chain seq x y z
N MET A 1 -31.63 -20.10 -5.52
CA MET A 1 -30.90 -20.11 -4.22
C MET A 1 -30.06 -18.85 -4.12
N ALA A 2 -30.69 -17.73 -3.73
CA ALA A 2 -30.08 -16.42 -3.63
C ALA A 2 -30.27 -15.91 -2.19
N GLN A 3 -29.39 -16.32 -1.28
CA GLN A 3 -29.35 -15.83 0.09
C GLN A 3 -27.91 -15.93 0.60
N TYR A 4 -27.06 -14.98 0.20
CA TYR A 4 -25.85 -14.56 0.91
C TYR A 4 -25.46 -13.17 0.38
N LEU A 5 -26.36 -12.20 0.54
CA LEU A 5 -26.05 -10.79 0.34
C LEU A 5 -26.02 -10.13 1.72
N GLY A 6 -24.92 -10.37 2.43
CA GLY A 6 -24.54 -9.49 3.52
C GLY A 6 -24.19 -8.13 2.92
N SER A 7 -24.99 -7.11 3.26
CA SER A 7 -24.72 -5.71 2.94
C SER A 7 -23.30 -5.36 3.39
N MET A 8 -22.37 -5.27 2.44
CA MET A 8 -21.11 -4.58 2.71
C MET A 8 -21.46 -3.12 2.99
N PRO A 9 -21.07 -2.56 4.15
CA PRO A 9 -21.39 -1.18 4.46
C PRO A 9 -20.75 -0.29 3.39
N ALA A 10 -21.56 0.60 2.82
CA ALA A 10 -21.05 1.74 2.07
C ALA A 10 -19.97 2.39 2.93
N VAL A 11 -18.77 2.59 2.38
CA VAL A 11 -17.62 3.17 3.09
C VAL A 11 -17.98 4.60 3.48
N ALA A 12 -18.61 4.76 4.65
CA ALA A 12 -18.70 6.04 5.32
C ALA A 12 -17.28 6.55 5.46
N ALA A 13 -17.05 7.82 5.13
CA ALA A 13 -15.72 8.42 5.18
C ALA A 13 -15.20 8.37 6.62
N ASP A 14 -14.44 7.32 6.93
CA ASP A 14 -13.73 7.15 8.19
C ASP A 14 -12.65 8.25 8.23
N ARG A 15 -12.97 9.34 8.92
CA ARG A 15 -12.06 10.43 9.19
C ARG A 15 -11.68 10.34 10.65
N PHE A 16 -10.47 9.87 10.90
CA PHE A 16 -9.90 9.67 12.22
C PHE A 16 -8.54 10.36 12.33
N ARG A 17 -8.36 11.23 13.33
CA ARG A 17 -7.08 11.83 13.71
C ARG A 17 -6.55 11.14 14.95
N PRO A 18 -5.46 10.35 14.86
CA PRO A 18 -4.86 9.77 16.05
C PRO A 18 -4.04 10.81 16.82
N LEU A 19 -3.63 10.42 18.03
CA LEU A 19 -2.68 11.19 18.84
C LEU A 19 -1.34 11.31 18.11
N HIS A 20 -0.84 12.52 17.87
CA HIS A 20 0.45 12.76 17.20
C HIS A 20 1.38 13.62 18.04
N MET A 21 2.69 13.38 17.90
CA MET A 21 3.73 14.31 18.33
C MET A 21 3.82 15.48 17.35
N ARG A 22 3.50 16.70 17.80
CA ARG A 22 3.52 17.92 16.96
C ARG A 22 4.72 18.79 17.22
N TYR A 23 5.16 18.86 18.46
CA TYR A 23 6.29 19.68 18.88
C TYR A 23 7.26 18.83 19.66
N PHE A 24 8.55 19.10 19.45
CA PHE A 24 9.62 18.59 20.28
C PHE A 24 10.65 19.70 20.47
N SER A 25 11.14 19.87 21.69
CA SER A 25 12.34 20.65 21.97
C SER A 25 13.25 19.89 22.90
N TYR A 26 14.55 20.07 22.75
CA TYR A 26 15.55 19.36 23.53
C TYR A 26 16.60 20.33 24.04
N ASP A 27 16.65 20.49 25.37
CA ASP A 27 17.72 21.20 26.04
C ASP A 27 18.87 20.22 26.25
N ILE A 28 19.93 20.40 25.48
CA ILE A 28 21.11 19.54 25.48
C ILE A 28 21.94 19.65 26.77
N GLU A 29 21.95 20.83 27.39
CA GLU A 29 22.73 21.09 28.61
C GLU A 29 22.06 20.46 29.81
N ALA A 30 20.72 20.55 29.88
CA ALA A 30 19.92 19.95 30.94
C ALA A 30 19.49 18.51 30.67
N ASP A 31 19.79 17.97 29.48
CA ASP A 31 19.36 16.67 28.97
C ASP A 31 17.85 16.41 29.14
N ASN A 32 17.04 17.44 28.89
CA ASN A 32 15.60 17.41 29.04
C ASN A 32 14.88 17.73 27.72
N PHE A 33 13.63 17.30 27.59
CA PHE A 33 12.82 17.61 26.43
C PHE A 33 11.43 18.10 26.82
N GLN A 34 10.81 18.84 25.90
CA GLN A 34 9.40 19.21 25.97
C GLN A 34 8.70 18.74 24.71
N LEU A 35 7.42 18.42 24.87
CA LEU A 35 6.62 17.77 23.83
C LEU A 35 5.21 18.34 23.83
N LEU A 36 4.68 18.62 22.63
CA LEU A 36 3.26 18.95 22.44
C LEU A 36 2.60 17.84 21.63
N LEU A 37 1.51 17.31 22.18
CA LEU A 37 0.68 16.29 21.55
C LEU A 37 -0.60 16.88 20.99
N ASP A 38 -0.93 16.51 19.75
CA ASP A 38 -2.25 16.73 19.16
C ASP A 38 -3.11 15.50 19.46
N LYS A 39 -4.09 15.65 20.35
CA LYS A 39 -5.00 14.57 20.77
C LYS A 39 -5.86 14.02 19.63
N GLY A 40 -6.01 14.77 18.53
CA GLY A 40 -6.85 14.39 17.41
C GLY A 40 -8.29 14.14 17.86
N ASP A 41 -8.86 12.99 17.52
CA ASP A 41 -10.23 12.63 17.91
C ASP A 41 -10.31 11.93 19.28
N ASN A 42 -9.18 11.80 20.00
CA ASN A 42 -9.13 11.23 21.35
C ASN A 42 -9.30 12.33 22.41
N GLN A 43 -10.40 13.08 22.37
CA GLN A 43 -10.62 14.25 23.23
C GLN A 43 -10.76 13.88 24.73
N ASP A 44 -11.44 12.77 25.02
CA ASP A 44 -11.73 12.32 26.39
C ASP A 44 -10.70 11.33 26.97
N ILE A 45 -9.46 11.39 26.48
CA ILE A 45 -8.39 10.50 26.95
C ILE A 45 -7.99 10.81 28.40
N LYS A 46 -8.01 9.79 29.26
CA LYS A 46 -7.58 9.90 30.66
C LYS A 46 -6.06 10.10 30.74
N GLU A 47 -5.60 10.77 31.79
CA GLU A 47 -4.17 11.10 31.97
C GLU A 47 -3.26 9.86 31.90
N ALA A 48 -3.60 8.78 32.62
CA ALA A 48 -2.82 7.54 32.58
C ALA A 48 -2.76 6.92 31.17
N GLU A 49 -3.85 6.97 30.41
CA GLU A 49 -3.89 6.48 29.02
C GLU A 49 -3.07 7.39 28.09
N LEU A 50 -3.12 8.70 28.30
CA LEU A 50 -2.31 9.66 27.55
C LEU A 50 -0.82 9.42 27.77
N GLN A 51 -0.40 9.16 29.00
CA GLN A 51 0.99 8.85 29.34
C GLN A 51 1.48 7.57 28.63
N GLU A 52 0.70 6.49 28.66
CA GLU A 52 1.04 5.26 27.95
C GLU A 52 1.13 5.46 26.44
N LYS A 53 0.18 6.19 25.82
CA LYS A 53 0.26 6.50 24.39
C LYS A 53 1.42 7.43 24.05
N THR A 54 1.77 8.35 24.95
CA THR A 54 2.95 9.23 24.80
C THR A 54 4.23 8.41 24.82
N LYS A 55 4.33 7.44 25.72
CA LYS A 55 5.46 6.51 25.78
C LYS A 55 5.63 5.75 24.47
N VAL A 56 4.54 5.26 23.87
CA VAL A 56 4.59 4.60 22.55
C VAL A 56 5.09 5.54 21.45
N LEU A 57 4.63 6.81 21.42
CA LEU A 57 5.16 7.79 20.46
C LEU A 57 6.65 8.10 20.68
N MET A 58 7.09 8.15 21.94
CA MET A 58 8.50 8.31 22.28
C MET A 58 9.34 7.07 21.93
N GLU A 59 8.78 5.86 22.04
CA GLU A 59 9.41 4.62 21.57
C GLU A 59 9.63 4.70 20.04
N TYR A 60 8.62 5.13 19.27
CA TYR A 60 8.78 5.33 17.82
C TYR A 60 9.81 6.40 17.47
N PHE A 61 9.83 7.52 18.18
CA PHE A 61 10.83 8.57 17.99
C PHE A 61 12.24 8.04 18.25
N GLN A 62 12.45 7.31 19.36
CA GLN A 62 13.75 6.74 19.72
C GLN A 62 14.20 5.65 18.74
N ILE A 63 13.31 4.79 18.26
CA ILE A 63 13.62 3.85 17.15
C ILE A 63 14.07 4.64 15.91
N GLY A 64 13.36 5.74 15.62
CA GLY A 64 13.70 6.71 14.58
C GLY A 64 15.11 7.28 14.73
N LEU A 65 15.53 7.59 15.96
CA LEU A 65 16.89 8.05 16.27
C LEU A 65 17.91 6.91 16.10
N SER A 66 17.65 5.74 16.69
CA SER A 66 18.57 4.61 16.77
C SER A 66 18.94 4.00 15.43
N LEU A 67 17.99 3.89 14.51
CA LEU A 67 18.23 3.24 13.22
C LEU A 67 18.52 4.25 12.11
N PRO A 68 19.52 4.00 11.24
CA PRO A 68 19.74 4.79 10.03
C PRO A 68 18.47 4.95 9.18
N ASN A 69 18.34 6.08 8.48
CA ASN A 69 17.11 6.43 7.76
C ASN A 69 16.76 5.45 6.62
N ASP A 70 17.74 4.69 6.12
CA ASP A 70 17.57 3.67 5.08
C ASP A 70 17.04 2.33 5.61
N ARG A 71 16.79 2.20 6.92
CA ARG A 71 16.25 1.00 7.57
C ARG A 71 14.73 0.96 7.59
N PHE A 72 14.07 2.10 7.40
CA PHE A 72 12.61 2.20 7.47
C PHE A 72 11.96 1.80 6.17
N TRP A 73 11.97 0.49 5.88
CA TRP A 73 11.27 -0.09 4.76
C TRP A 73 10.63 -1.44 5.06
N VAL A 74 9.52 -1.70 4.36
CA VAL A 74 8.85 -3.00 4.30
C VAL A 74 8.47 -3.31 2.86
N ASN A 75 8.35 -4.59 2.52
CA ASN A 75 8.08 -5.08 1.18
C ASN A 75 7.43 -6.47 1.18
N LEU A 76 6.10 -6.57 1.27
CA LEU A 76 5.42 -7.87 1.12
C LEU A 76 5.35 -8.27 -0.35
N ARG A 77 6.34 -9.03 -0.82
CA ARG A 77 6.40 -9.62 -2.16
C ARG A 77 6.32 -11.15 -2.11
N PRO A 78 5.54 -11.82 -2.99
CA PRO A 78 5.41 -13.28 -2.95
C PRO A 78 6.72 -14.00 -3.28
N ASP A 79 7.60 -13.35 -4.04
CA ASP A 79 8.87 -13.88 -4.56
C ASP A 79 10.10 -13.49 -3.73
N ALA A 80 9.91 -12.74 -2.64
CA ALA A 80 11.00 -12.24 -1.79
C ALA A 80 10.68 -12.37 -0.30
N GLN A 81 10.33 -13.59 0.14
CA GLN A 81 9.98 -13.90 1.53
C GLN A 81 11.08 -13.49 2.53
N ASP A 82 12.35 -13.57 2.13
CA ASP A 82 13.48 -13.25 3.01
C ASP A 82 13.83 -11.74 3.05
N GLN A 83 13.22 -10.92 2.18
CA GLN A 83 13.50 -9.48 2.06
C GLN A 83 12.23 -8.65 2.24
N MET A 84 11.51 -8.91 3.34
CA MET A 84 10.25 -8.25 3.65
C MET A 84 10.40 -6.99 4.50
N ILE A 85 11.45 -6.92 5.30
CA ILE A 85 11.66 -5.87 6.30
C ILE A 85 13.14 -5.89 6.71
N ASP A 86 13.67 -4.74 7.12
CA ASP A 86 15.00 -4.70 7.72
C ASP A 86 15.06 -5.54 9.03
N PRO A 87 16.12 -6.34 9.27
CA PRO A 87 16.22 -7.22 10.44
C PRO A 87 16.20 -6.50 11.80
N GLU A 88 16.62 -5.24 11.87
CA GLU A 88 16.59 -4.46 13.10
C GLU A 88 15.19 -3.91 13.34
N LEU A 89 14.56 -3.40 12.28
CA LEU A 89 13.19 -2.92 12.32
C LEU A 89 12.19 -4.04 12.66
N GLU A 90 12.43 -5.27 12.19
CA GLU A 90 11.64 -6.47 12.52
C GLU A 90 11.54 -6.74 14.02
N LYS A 91 12.51 -6.29 14.82
CA LYS A 91 12.49 -6.52 16.27
C LYS A 91 11.52 -5.58 17.00
N THR A 92 10.89 -4.63 16.31
CA THR A 92 10.13 -3.51 16.90
C THR A 92 8.65 -3.54 16.52
N ASP A 93 7.80 -2.91 17.36
CA ASP A 93 6.38 -2.75 17.03
C ASP A 93 6.18 -1.78 15.86
N MET A 94 7.13 -0.88 15.63
CA MET A 94 7.16 -0.06 14.43
C MET A 94 7.20 -0.95 13.19
N GLY A 95 8.12 -1.90 13.11
CA GLY A 95 8.22 -2.83 11.98
C GLY A 95 6.94 -3.60 11.70
N LYS A 96 6.26 -4.06 12.76
CA LYS A 96 4.95 -4.71 12.68
C LYS A 96 3.91 -3.79 12.03
N ILE A 97 3.78 -2.56 12.52
CA ILE A 97 2.82 -1.56 12.01
C ILE A 97 3.08 -1.25 10.54
N MET A 98 4.34 -1.11 10.15
CA MET A 98 4.71 -0.86 8.76
C MET A 98 4.26 -2.03 7.86
N LEU A 99 4.50 -3.27 8.29
CA LEU A 99 4.14 -4.47 7.54
C LEU A 99 2.61 -4.69 7.48
N GLU A 100 1.91 -4.42 8.57
CA GLU A 100 0.43 -4.41 8.63
C GLU A 100 -0.17 -3.42 7.64
N SER A 101 0.39 -2.21 7.61
CA SER A 101 -0.07 -1.15 6.72
C SER A 101 0.16 -1.50 5.25
N ASP A 102 1.26 -2.18 4.97
CA ASP A 102 1.56 -2.67 3.63
C ASP A 102 0.59 -3.77 3.17
N LEU A 103 0.26 -4.72 4.06
CA LEU A 103 -0.79 -5.71 3.79
C LEU A 103 -2.14 -5.03 3.55
N GLN A 104 -2.49 -4.05 4.39
CA GLN A 104 -3.74 -3.31 4.27
C GLN A 104 -3.82 -2.53 2.95
N LEU A 105 -2.72 -1.96 2.46
CA LEU A 105 -2.70 -1.22 1.19
C LEU A 105 -3.09 -2.11 0.01
N LYS A 106 -2.68 -3.38 0.03
CA LYS A 106 -3.06 -4.37 -1.00
C LYS A 106 -4.54 -4.72 -0.92
N LYS A 107 -5.07 -4.91 0.29
CA LYS A 107 -6.50 -5.15 0.51
C LYS A 107 -7.34 -3.97 0.01
N ASP A 108 -6.97 -2.74 0.37
CA ASP A 108 -7.67 -1.53 -0.06
C ASP A 108 -7.58 -1.36 -1.59
N THR A 109 -6.42 -1.66 -2.19
CA THR A 109 -6.25 -1.63 -3.65
C THR A 109 -7.13 -2.66 -4.36
N ALA A 110 -7.31 -3.84 -3.76
CA ALA A 110 -8.25 -4.84 -4.26
C ALA A 110 -9.67 -4.30 -4.21
N GLN A 111 -10.06 -3.75 -3.06
CA GLN A 111 -11.40 -3.25 -2.83
C GLN A 111 -11.74 -2.14 -3.83
N PHE A 112 -10.87 -1.14 -4.00
CA PHE A 112 -11.12 -0.03 -4.92
C PHE A 112 -11.10 -0.44 -6.40
N THR A 113 -10.44 -1.52 -6.75
CA THR A 113 -10.44 -2.04 -8.14
C THR A 113 -11.56 -3.06 -8.38
N SER A 114 -12.31 -3.44 -7.36
CA SER A 114 -13.46 -4.34 -7.51
C SER A 114 -14.55 -3.70 -8.39
N PRO A 115 -15.09 -4.41 -9.40
CA PRO A 115 -16.19 -3.91 -10.25
C PRO A 115 -17.52 -3.69 -9.50
N GLN A 116 -17.57 -4.05 -8.22
CA GLN A 116 -18.69 -3.76 -7.33
C GLN A 116 -18.63 -2.33 -6.76
N THR A 117 -17.47 -1.67 -6.84
CA THR A 117 -17.34 -0.25 -6.50
C THR A 117 -17.55 0.63 -7.73
N THR A 118 -17.89 1.91 -7.53
CA THR A 118 -18.09 2.85 -8.64
C THR A 118 -16.79 3.03 -9.43
N GLU A 119 -15.69 3.28 -8.72
CA GLU A 119 -14.37 3.49 -9.31
C GLU A 119 -13.84 2.22 -9.97
N GLY A 120 -13.97 1.07 -9.32
CA GLY A 120 -13.54 -0.20 -9.90
C GLY A 120 -14.33 -0.59 -11.14
N ARG A 121 -15.65 -0.32 -11.19
CA ARG A 121 -16.44 -0.49 -12.41
C ARG A 121 -15.94 0.39 -13.54
N GLN A 122 -15.71 1.67 -13.27
CA GLN A 122 -15.16 2.61 -14.26
C GLN A 122 -13.77 2.17 -14.75
N TYR A 123 -12.91 1.71 -13.85
CA TYR A 123 -11.59 1.16 -14.17
C TYR A 123 -11.73 0.00 -15.16
N TRP A 124 -12.55 -0.99 -14.82
CA TRP A 124 -12.74 -2.18 -15.65
C TRP A 124 -13.40 -1.89 -16.99
N ASP A 125 -14.44 -1.05 -17.03
CA ASP A 125 -15.13 -0.72 -18.28
C ASP A 125 -14.20 -0.04 -19.29
N LYS A 126 -13.40 0.93 -18.82
CA LYS A 126 -12.39 1.60 -19.65
C LYS A 126 -11.31 0.61 -20.10
N LEU A 127 -10.82 -0.23 -19.20
CA LEU A 127 -9.77 -1.20 -19.50
C LEU A 127 -10.24 -2.25 -20.53
N TYR A 128 -11.43 -2.83 -20.36
CA TYR A 128 -12.01 -3.77 -21.33
C TYR A 128 -12.28 -3.13 -22.68
N LYS A 129 -12.74 -1.87 -22.69
CA LYS A 129 -12.92 -1.13 -23.95
C LYS A 129 -11.58 -1.00 -24.69
N LYS A 130 -10.53 -0.54 -24.01
CA LYS A 130 -9.19 -0.41 -24.61
C LYS A 130 -8.64 -1.75 -25.08
N ALA A 131 -8.89 -2.81 -24.33
CA ALA A 131 -8.47 -4.15 -24.70
C ALA A 131 -9.20 -4.65 -25.96
N GLY A 132 -10.51 -4.37 -26.11
CA GLY A 132 -11.25 -4.65 -27.33
C GLY A 132 -10.76 -3.86 -28.55
N GLU A 133 -10.34 -2.60 -28.36
CA GLU A 133 -9.73 -1.78 -29.42
C GLU A 133 -8.38 -2.35 -29.92
N LEU A 134 -7.58 -2.92 -29.02
CA LEU A 134 -6.25 -3.45 -29.33
C LEU A 134 -6.25 -4.89 -29.84
N PHE A 135 -7.17 -5.73 -29.36
CA PHE A 135 -7.16 -7.18 -29.58
C PHE A 135 -8.43 -7.71 -30.26
N GLY A 136 -9.42 -6.86 -30.55
CA GLY A 136 -10.67 -7.27 -31.21
C GLY A 136 -11.43 -8.33 -30.41
N THR A 137 -11.68 -9.49 -31.03
CA THR A 137 -12.40 -10.62 -30.42
C THR A 137 -11.49 -11.72 -29.90
N GLU A 138 -10.17 -11.48 -29.79
CA GLU A 138 -9.25 -12.45 -29.23
C GLU A 138 -9.57 -12.73 -27.75
N ASN A 139 -9.41 -14.00 -27.33
CA ASN A 139 -9.51 -14.38 -25.93
C ASN A 139 -8.23 -13.93 -25.21
N ILE A 140 -8.26 -12.73 -24.63
CA ILE A 140 -7.13 -12.18 -23.90
C ILE A 140 -7.31 -12.36 -22.38
N THR A 141 -6.19 -12.60 -21.72
CA THR A 141 -6.06 -12.29 -20.28
C THR A 141 -5.43 -10.92 -20.20
N ILE A 142 -5.98 -10.03 -19.39
CA ILE A 142 -5.47 -8.69 -19.15
C ILE A 142 -4.65 -8.74 -17.85
N PRO A 143 -3.33 -9.01 -17.89
CA PRO A 143 -2.48 -8.90 -16.71
C PRO A 143 -2.26 -7.43 -16.44
N THR A 144 -2.79 -6.93 -15.33
CA THR A 144 -2.40 -5.60 -14.83
C THR A 144 -1.63 -5.77 -13.55
N ILE A 145 -0.38 -5.36 -13.61
CA ILE A 145 0.54 -5.35 -12.47
C ILE A 145 0.39 -4.00 -11.79
N THR A 146 -0.21 -3.99 -10.60
CA THR A 146 -0.30 -2.81 -9.76
C THR A 146 0.49 -3.04 -8.49
N ARG A 147 1.41 -2.10 -8.23
CA ARG A 147 2.26 -2.12 -7.04
C ARG A 147 2.22 -0.73 -6.42
N PRO A 148 1.25 -0.48 -5.52
CA PRO A 148 1.18 0.79 -4.82
C PRO A 148 2.25 0.87 -3.72
N TRP A 149 2.74 2.06 -3.42
CA TRP A 149 3.76 2.32 -2.38
C TRP A 149 3.28 3.48 -1.55
N ILE A 150 3.35 3.37 -0.22
CA ILE A 150 3.16 4.53 0.65
C ILE A 150 4.52 5.21 0.78
N VAL A 151 4.56 6.51 0.52
CA VAL A 151 5.78 7.31 0.67
C VAL A 151 5.46 8.61 1.38
N PRO A 152 6.47 9.28 1.98
CA PRO A 152 6.30 10.64 2.49
C PRO A 152 5.73 11.58 1.42
N GLY A 153 4.73 12.36 1.82
CA GLY A 153 4.16 13.43 1.02
C GLY A 153 4.77 14.78 1.40
N GLU A 154 3.93 15.81 1.42
CA GLU A 154 4.28 17.14 1.88
C GLU A 154 4.43 17.17 3.41
N ILE A 155 5.57 17.70 3.85
CA ILE A 155 5.88 17.95 5.25
C ILE A 155 6.19 19.45 5.37
N ILE A 156 5.49 20.13 6.27
CA ILE A 156 5.70 21.53 6.62
C ILE A 156 6.01 21.58 8.11
N LEU A 157 7.22 21.99 8.42
CA LEU A 157 7.71 22.11 9.79
C LEU A 157 8.36 23.49 9.97
N ARG A 158 8.26 24.03 11.19
CA ARG A 158 9.05 25.20 11.62
C ARG A 158 10.11 24.71 12.59
N GLN A 159 11.34 25.15 12.36
CA GLN A 159 12.48 24.89 13.23
C GLN A 159 12.78 26.15 14.04
N GLY A 160 13.02 25.99 15.32
CA GLY A 160 13.79 26.91 16.15
C GLY A 160 15.22 26.41 16.28
N GLU A 161 15.98 26.98 17.21
CA GLU A 161 17.36 26.56 17.49
C GLU A 161 17.42 25.11 18.00
N ASP A 162 16.66 24.81 19.05
CA ASP A 162 16.60 23.49 19.68
C ASP A 162 15.18 22.89 19.70
N SER A 163 14.31 23.34 18.79
CA SER A 163 12.92 22.89 18.73
C SER A 163 12.37 22.76 17.31
N ALA A 164 11.35 21.92 17.13
CA ALA A 164 10.59 21.84 15.89
C ALA A 164 9.09 21.68 16.15
N TYR A 165 8.30 22.25 15.24
CA TYR A 165 6.85 22.11 15.20
C TYR A 165 6.37 21.63 13.82
N ILE A 166 5.63 20.53 13.76
CA ILE A 166 5.04 19.97 12.54
C ILE A 166 3.65 20.58 12.30
N PHE A 167 3.56 21.51 11.34
CA PHE A 167 2.27 22.04 10.87
C PHE A 167 1.51 21.01 10.04
N LYS A 168 2.22 20.35 9.13
CA LYS A 168 1.66 19.37 8.21
C LYS A 168 2.64 18.24 7.99
N ALA A 169 2.14 17.01 7.99
CA ALA A 169 2.85 15.85 7.50
C ALA A 169 1.78 14.91 6.92
N ASN A 170 1.84 14.66 5.62
CA ASN A 170 0.99 13.68 4.96
C ASN A 170 1.84 12.63 4.25
N MET A 171 1.22 11.50 3.93
CA MET A 171 1.79 10.49 3.06
C MET A 171 1.10 10.54 1.69
N LYS A 172 1.70 9.94 0.67
CA LYS A 172 1.08 9.74 -0.64
C LYS A 172 1.25 8.31 -1.08
N VAL A 173 0.34 7.84 -1.93
CA VAL A 173 0.47 6.54 -2.58
C VAL A 173 0.96 6.76 -4.02
N LEU A 174 2.00 6.03 -4.43
CA LEU A 174 2.54 6.05 -5.79
C LEU A 174 2.54 4.63 -6.38
N LEU A 175 2.62 4.51 -7.70
CA LEU A 175 2.89 3.20 -8.32
C LEU A 175 4.39 2.95 -8.38
N GLU A 176 4.80 1.68 -8.35
CA GLU A 176 6.21 1.28 -8.44
C GLU A 176 6.92 1.91 -9.64
N GLN A 177 6.28 1.90 -10.82
CA GLN A 177 6.83 2.49 -12.04
C GLN A 177 7.09 4.01 -11.95
N ASP A 178 6.40 4.72 -11.05
CA ASP A 178 6.62 6.15 -10.83
C ASP A 178 7.87 6.39 -9.97
N HIS A 179 8.36 5.34 -9.31
CA HIS A 179 9.43 5.42 -8.33
C HIS A 179 10.70 4.65 -8.75
N LEU A 180 10.55 3.47 -9.34
CA LEU A 180 11.62 2.60 -9.82
C LEU A 180 11.69 2.66 -11.35
N LYS A 181 12.82 3.19 -11.85
CA LYS A 181 13.14 3.13 -13.28
C LYS A 181 13.54 1.69 -13.63
N ASN A 182 12.96 1.13 -14.70
CA ASN A 182 13.29 -0.18 -15.29
C ASN A 182 12.83 -1.43 -14.50
N SER A 183 11.58 -1.46 -14.03
CA SER A 183 11.01 -2.70 -13.45
C SER A 183 10.82 -3.77 -14.53
N VAL A 184 11.51 -4.91 -14.38
CA VAL A 184 11.49 -6.08 -15.31
C VAL A 184 10.07 -6.62 -15.51
N ALA A 185 9.18 -6.38 -14.54
CA ALA A 185 7.76 -6.72 -14.57
C ALA A 185 7.02 -6.14 -15.79
N TYR A 186 7.54 -5.08 -16.40
CA TYR A 186 6.92 -4.34 -17.50
C TYR A 186 7.58 -4.61 -18.87
N ASN A 187 8.44 -5.63 -18.97
CA ASN A 187 9.04 -6.05 -20.24
C ASN A 187 8.07 -6.91 -21.06
N PHE A 188 7.07 -6.27 -21.66
CA PHE A 188 6.14 -6.92 -22.58
C PHE A 188 6.76 -7.06 -23.96
N THR A 189 6.72 -8.26 -24.53
CA THR A 189 7.18 -8.54 -25.91
C THR A 189 6.17 -8.06 -26.96
N ASP A 190 4.87 -8.12 -26.66
CA ASP A 190 3.80 -7.58 -27.52
C ASP A 190 3.59 -6.08 -27.24
N PRO A 191 3.78 -5.18 -28.23
CA PRO A 191 3.54 -3.74 -28.07
C PRO A 191 2.12 -3.39 -27.60
N ARG A 192 1.11 -4.17 -28.00
CA ARG A 192 -0.29 -3.96 -27.58
C ARG A 192 -0.47 -4.23 -26.09
N MET A 193 0.23 -5.23 -25.57
CA MET A 193 0.21 -5.55 -24.13
C MET A 193 0.91 -4.48 -23.30
N LYS A 194 1.98 -3.89 -23.85
CA LYS A 194 2.63 -2.72 -23.26
C LYS A 194 1.67 -1.54 -23.17
N GLU A 195 1.03 -1.18 -24.29
CA GLU A 195 0.05 -0.09 -24.34
C GLU A 195 -1.12 -0.31 -23.37
N LEU A 196 -1.65 -1.53 -23.29
CA LEU A 196 -2.73 -1.86 -22.36
C LEU A 196 -2.31 -1.72 -20.88
N ASN A 197 -1.07 -2.08 -20.54
CA ASN A 197 -0.54 -1.94 -19.18
C ASN A 197 -0.25 -0.48 -18.80
N GLU A 198 0.26 0.32 -19.74
CA GLU A 198 0.43 1.76 -19.56
C GLU A 198 -0.92 2.45 -19.34
N TYR A 199 -1.94 2.06 -20.11
CA TYR A 199 -3.30 2.57 -19.94
C TYR A 199 -3.93 2.14 -18.60
N SER A 200 -3.81 0.86 -18.22
CA SER A 200 -4.24 0.38 -16.89
C SER A 200 -3.59 1.21 -15.77
N SER A 201 -2.28 1.42 -15.86
CA SER A 201 -1.52 2.22 -14.91
C SER A 201 -2.04 3.66 -14.82
N GLN A 202 -2.35 4.28 -15.95
CA GLN A 202 -2.98 5.60 -15.99
C GLN A 202 -4.34 5.59 -15.27
N LEU A 203 -5.21 4.61 -15.54
CA LEU A 203 -6.50 4.50 -14.88
C LEU A 203 -6.38 4.33 -13.37
N ILE A 204 -5.39 3.55 -12.90
CA ILE A 204 -5.12 3.39 -11.46
C ILE A 204 -4.70 4.74 -10.85
N ARG A 205 -3.81 5.49 -11.50
CA ARG A 205 -3.40 6.83 -11.04
C ARG A 205 -4.56 7.80 -10.94
N GLU A 206 -5.49 7.76 -11.88
CA GLU A 206 -6.63 8.69 -11.93
C GLU A 206 -7.75 8.29 -10.96
N LEU A 207 -8.11 7.01 -10.92
CA LEU A 207 -9.33 6.55 -10.26
C LEU A 207 -9.07 6.01 -8.84
N ILE A 208 -7.91 5.39 -8.61
CA ILE A 208 -7.66 4.56 -7.42
C ILE A 208 -6.66 5.22 -6.46
N ILE A 209 -5.53 5.73 -6.96
CA ILE A 209 -4.47 6.34 -6.14
C ILE A 209 -4.97 7.50 -5.25
N PRO A 210 -5.86 8.41 -5.71
CA PRO A 210 -6.39 9.47 -4.85
C PRO A 210 -7.20 8.92 -3.67
N LYS A 211 -7.91 7.80 -3.87
CA LYS A 211 -8.70 7.13 -2.83
C LYS A 211 -7.78 6.45 -1.82
N LEU A 212 -6.79 5.69 -2.28
CA LEU A 212 -5.78 5.07 -1.42
C LEU A 212 -5.03 6.12 -0.59
N THR A 213 -4.58 7.21 -1.23
CA THR A 213 -3.93 8.33 -0.55
C THR A 213 -4.83 8.95 0.52
N LYS A 214 -6.13 9.10 0.23
CA LYS A 214 -7.09 9.56 1.23
C LYS A 214 -7.18 8.58 2.41
N GLU A 215 -7.38 7.29 2.17
CA GLU A 215 -7.51 6.28 3.23
C GLU A 215 -6.27 6.24 4.14
N VAL A 216 -5.07 6.28 3.56
CA VAL A 216 -3.79 6.32 4.31
C VAL A 216 -3.72 7.55 5.23
N ASN A 217 -4.26 8.69 4.79
CA ASN A 217 -4.20 9.94 5.55
C ASN A 217 -5.39 10.19 6.49
N THR A 218 -6.52 9.51 6.31
CA THR A 218 -7.74 9.79 7.10
C THR A 218 -8.30 8.60 7.86
N SER A 219 -8.21 7.37 7.35
CA SER A 219 -8.91 6.24 7.97
C SER A 219 -8.28 5.79 9.29
N LYS A 220 -9.07 5.21 10.18
CA LYS A 220 -8.62 4.71 11.48
C LYS A 220 -7.64 3.54 11.35
N ARG A 221 -7.78 2.71 10.30
CA ARG A 221 -6.89 1.55 10.08
C ARG A 221 -5.43 1.92 9.77
N TYR A 222 -5.17 3.13 9.27
CA TYR A 222 -3.81 3.66 9.09
C TYR A 222 -3.36 4.59 10.23
N ALA A 223 -4.11 4.66 11.34
CA ALA A 223 -3.79 5.54 12.46
C ALA A 223 -2.38 5.30 13.02
N ALA A 224 -2.04 4.05 13.31
CA ALA A 224 -0.73 3.68 13.87
C ALA A 224 0.42 4.04 12.91
N LEU A 225 0.22 3.86 11.59
CA LEU A 225 1.18 4.28 10.59
C LEU A 225 1.43 5.78 10.62
N ARG A 226 0.37 6.60 10.75
CA ARG A 226 0.50 8.05 10.86
C ARG A 226 1.26 8.45 12.13
N GLN A 227 1.06 7.74 13.25
CA GLN A 227 1.83 7.95 14.48
C GLN A 227 3.32 7.65 14.31
N VAL A 228 3.65 6.53 13.67
CA VAL A 228 5.02 6.19 13.27
C VAL A 228 5.60 7.28 12.38
N PHE A 229 4.87 7.69 11.34
CA PHE A 229 5.33 8.69 10.38
C PHE A 229 5.66 10.04 11.03
N PHE A 230 4.78 10.57 11.89
CA PHE A 230 5.06 11.81 12.63
C PHE A 230 6.30 11.69 13.53
N SER A 231 6.48 10.54 14.17
CA SER A 231 7.65 10.27 15.03
C SER A 231 8.94 10.20 14.21
N LEU A 232 8.91 9.58 13.03
CA LEU A 232 10.05 9.52 12.10
C LEU A 232 10.39 10.90 11.52
N VAL A 233 9.40 11.73 11.20
CA VAL A 233 9.62 13.11 10.77
C VAL A 233 10.34 13.90 11.86
N MET A 234 9.91 13.75 13.12
CA MET A 234 10.56 14.42 14.25
C MET A 234 11.98 13.88 14.48
N ALA A 235 12.17 12.56 14.41
CA ALA A 235 13.47 11.92 14.53
C ALA A 235 14.44 12.40 13.44
N ARG A 236 13.95 12.56 12.20
CA ARG A 236 14.77 13.08 11.10
C ARG A 236 15.27 14.49 11.38
N TRP A 237 14.37 15.39 11.79
CA TRP A 237 14.77 16.75 12.19
C TRP A 237 15.78 16.73 13.33
N PHE A 238 15.54 15.89 14.35
CA PHE A 238 16.44 15.77 15.50
C PHE A 238 17.84 15.33 15.07
N LYS A 239 17.95 14.30 14.21
CA LYS A 239 19.23 13.88 13.63
C LYS A 239 19.94 15.03 12.93
N ASP A 240 19.24 15.69 12.01
CA ASP A 240 19.79 16.80 11.24
C ASP A 240 20.29 17.96 12.16
N THR A 241 19.72 18.10 13.36
CA THR A 241 20.02 19.20 14.31
C THR A 241 21.09 18.82 15.36
N PHE A 242 21.13 17.57 15.81
CA PHE A 242 21.91 17.14 16.98
C PHE A 242 23.00 16.11 16.68
N THR A 243 23.18 15.66 15.43
CA THR A 243 24.32 14.78 15.07
C THR A 243 25.66 15.39 15.50
N GLY A 244 26.43 14.63 16.27
CA GLY A 244 27.76 15.02 16.76
C GLY A 244 27.74 15.94 17.99
N LYS A 245 26.56 16.31 18.50
CA LYS A 245 26.41 17.06 19.76
C LYS A 245 26.38 16.10 20.97
N PRO A 246 26.69 16.58 22.20
CA PRO A 246 26.54 15.78 23.43
C PRO A 246 25.06 15.48 23.77
N GLY A 247 24.82 14.73 24.85
CA GLY A 247 23.48 14.45 25.36
C GLY A 247 22.97 13.03 25.06
N GLN A 248 22.06 12.52 25.91
CA GLN A 248 21.64 11.12 25.87
C GLN A 248 20.91 10.77 24.57
N TYR A 249 20.02 11.64 24.09
CA TYR A 249 19.29 11.41 22.84
C TYR A 249 20.16 11.58 21.60
N ALA A 250 21.13 12.49 21.62
CA ALA A 250 22.09 12.65 20.53
C ALA A 250 22.97 11.40 20.36
N GLN A 251 23.34 10.74 21.47
CA GLN A 251 24.08 9.47 21.45
C GLN A 251 23.29 8.30 20.84
N LEU A 252 21.97 8.38 20.79
CA LEU A 252 21.15 7.36 20.14
C LEU A 252 21.24 7.43 18.62
N ILE A 253 21.60 8.57 18.03
CA ILE A 253 21.57 8.79 16.57
C ILE A 253 22.41 7.72 15.87
N ASP A 254 21.73 6.93 15.02
CA ASP A 254 22.30 5.85 14.20
C ASP A 254 23.15 4.84 15.01
N SER A 255 22.87 4.71 16.31
CA SER A 255 23.61 3.84 17.24
C SER A 255 23.30 2.35 17.10
N HIS A 256 22.25 1.99 16.37
CA HIS A 256 21.69 0.63 16.30
C HIS A 256 21.21 0.08 17.66
N ASN A 257 21.15 0.93 18.70
CA ASN A 257 20.75 0.52 20.03
C ASN A 257 19.22 0.49 20.14
N LEU A 258 18.67 -0.72 20.22
CA LEU A 258 17.24 -0.98 20.41
C LEU A 258 16.89 -1.47 21.82
N ASN A 259 17.77 -1.29 22.81
CA ASN A 259 17.50 -1.70 24.18
C ASN A 259 16.20 -1.07 24.70
N ASN A 260 15.28 -1.90 25.20
CA ASN A 260 13.92 -1.50 25.64
C ASN A 260 13.01 -0.92 24.55
N LEU A 261 13.41 -0.96 23.28
CA LEU A 261 12.63 -0.50 22.12
C LEU A 261 12.11 -1.67 21.24
N THR A 262 12.50 -2.90 21.57
CA THR A 262 11.98 -4.10 20.91
C THR A 262 10.55 -4.40 21.33
N SER A 263 9.77 -5.04 20.45
CA SER A 263 8.40 -5.47 20.73
C SER A 263 8.30 -6.26 22.02
N LYS A 264 7.40 -5.83 22.91
CA LYS A 264 7.10 -6.55 24.16
C LYS A 264 6.30 -7.83 23.90
N GLN A 265 5.50 -7.84 22.84
CA GLN A 265 4.77 -9.01 22.37
C GLN A 265 5.48 -9.59 21.16
N ALA A 266 5.74 -10.90 21.18
CA ALA A 266 6.30 -11.59 20.03
C ALA A 266 5.32 -11.47 18.84
N TRP A 267 5.86 -11.13 17.67
CA TRP A 267 5.15 -11.14 16.40
C TRP A 267 6.01 -11.79 15.33
N ASN A 268 5.39 -12.23 14.23
CA ASN A 268 6.08 -12.97 13.18
C ASN A 268 5.74 -12.39 11.82
N LYS A 269 6.74 -11.85 11.10
CA LYS A 269 6.58 -11.32 9.74
C LYS A 269 5.97 -12.33 8.76
N THR A 270 6.22 -13.63 8.98
CA THR A 270 5.68 -14.74 8.17
C THR A 270 4.16 -14.82 8.26
N HIS A 271 3.54 -14.39 9.36
CA HIS A 271 2.09 -14.30 9.46
C HIS A 271 1.52 -13.38 8.36
N TYR A 272 2.07 -12.18 8.23
CA TYR A 272 1.64 -11.20 7.23
C TYR A 272 1.97 -11.66 5.81
N PHE A 273 3.12 -12.31 5.62
CA PHE A 273 3.45 -12.97 4.35
C PHE A 273 2.41 -14.01 3.96
N ASN A 274 2.01 -14.88 4.89
CA ASN A 274 1.05 -15.95 4.63
C ASN A 274 -0.35 -15.39 4.36
N GLU A 275 -0.77 -14.35 5.07
CA GLU A 275 -2.03 -13.66 4.80
C GLU A 275 -2.04 -13.03 3.40
N TYR A 276 -0.94 -12.39 3.01
CA TYR A 276 -0.78 -11.88 1.65
C TYR A 276 -0.73 -13.00 0.60
N LYS A 277 0.00 -14.09 0.86
CA LYS A 277 0.06 -15.25 -0.02
C LYS A 277 -1.32 -15.85 -0.23
N LYS A 278 -2.12 -15.98 0.83
CA LYS A 278 -3.52 -16.45 0.75
C LYS A 278 -4.38 -15.53 -0.12
N SER A 279 -4.24 -14.22 0.04
CA SER A 279 -4.87 -13.21 -0.82
C SER A 279 -4.43 -13.36 -2.29
N PHE A 280 -3.14 -13.58 -2.52
CA PHE A 280 -2.58 -13.77 -3.85
C PHE A 280 -3.03 -15.09 -4.51
N GLU A 281 -3.15 -16.18 -3.76
CA GLU A 281 -3.55 -17.50 -4.27
C GLU A 281 -5.07 -17.61 -4.46
N LYS A 282 -5.86 -17.12 -3.51
CA LYS A 282 -7.33 -17.25 -3.53
C LYS A 282 -8.02 -16.07 -4.23
N GLY A 283 -7.31 -14.96 -4.35
CA GLY A 283 -7.86 -13.68 -4.77
C GLY A 283 -8.63 -12.99 -3.64
N GLU A 284 -8.64 -11.66 -3.69
CA GLU A 284 -9.51 -10.81 -2.86
C GLU A 284 -10.93 -10.75 -3.43
N TYR A 285 -11.06 -10.91 -4.74
CA TYR A 285 -12.33 -11.15 -5.42
C TYR A 285 -12.12 -11.94 -6.72
N ASN A 286 -13.14 -12.70 -7.11
CA ASN A 286 -13.24 -13.40 -8.39
C ASN A 286 -14.70 -13.35 -8.84
N LEU A 287 -15.01 -12.41 -9.73
CA LEU A 287 -16.36 -12.09 -10.15
C LEU A 287 -16.52 -12.37 -11.65
N LYS A 288 -17.72 -12.76 -12.07
CA LYS A 288 -18.08 -12.92 -13.47
C LYS A 288 -19.37 -12.17 -13.77
N GLU A 289 -19.45 -11.59 -14.95
CA GLU A 289 -20.61 -10.81 -15.40
C GLU A 289 -20.88 -11.14 -16.87
N ASP A 290 -22.14 -11.46 -17.17
CA ASP A 290 -22.63 -11.62 -18.52
C ASP A 290 -22.92 -10.25 -19.13
N ILE A 291 -22.29 -9.96 -20.27
CA ILE A 291 -22.51 -8.73 -21.03
C ILE A 291 -23.09 -9.11 -22.40
N TYR A 292 -24.22 -8.51 -22.74
CA TYR A 292 -24.87 -8.68 -24.03
C TYR A 292 -24.40 -7.59 -25.00
N THR A 293 -23.81 -7.99 -26.12
CA THR A 293 -23.36 -7.08 -27.18
C THR A 293 -24.11 -7.39 -28.48
N PRO A 294 -24.11 -6.48 -29.48
CA PRO A 294 -24.65 -6.79 -30.81
C PRO A 294 -24.00 -8.01 -31.48
N ALA A 295 -22.77 -8.35 -31.09
CA ALA A 295 -22.02 -9.51 -31.59
C ALA A 295 -22.31 -10.82 -30.80
N GLY A 296 -23.17 -10.78 -29.78
CA GLY A 296 -23.51 -11.93 -28.94
C GLY A 296 -23.19 -11.72 -27.45
N GLN A 297 -23.34 -12.79 -26.67
CA GLN A 297 -23.05 -12.80 -25.23
C GLN A 297 -21.54 -12.96 -24.99
N MET A 298 -20.97 -12.07 -24.18
CA MET A 298 -19.59 -12.15 -23.71
C MET A 298 -19.58 -12.29 -22.19
N ILE A 299 -18.69 -13.12 -21.65
CA ILE A 299 -18.47 -13.22 -20.20
C ILE A 299 -17.22 -12.43 -19.86
N ARG A 300 -17.38 -11.42 -18.98
CA ARG A 300 -16.24 -10.73 -18.35
C ARG A 300 -15.92 -11.37 -17.02
N SER A 301 -14.64 -11.60 -16.75
CA SER A 301 -14.14 -12.10 -15.47
C SER A 301 -13.25 -11.05 -14.82
N TYR A 302 -13.50 -10.71 -13.57
CA TYR A 302 -12.75 -9.72 -12.80
C TYR A 302 -12.07 -10.42 -11.63
N VAL A 303 -10.75 -10.33 -11.55
CA VAL A 303 -9.97 -10.99 -10.50
C VAL A 303 -8.94 -10.03 -9.93
N SER A 304 -8.78 -10.02 -8.61
CA SER A 304 -7.61 -9.43 -7.95
C SER A 304 -6.91 -10.54 -7.17
N GLY A 305 -5.71 -10.93 -7.59
CA GLY A 305 -4.98 -12.11 -7.13
C GLY A 305 -5.30 -13.35 -7.97
N GLY A 306 -5.39 -14.52 -7.33
CA GLY A 306 -5.85 -15.78 -7.94
C GLY A 306 -4.85 -16.48 -8.87
N MET A 307 -3.53 -16.31 -8.67
CA MET A 307 -2.52 -16.99 -9.50
C MET A 307 -1.81 -18.13 -8.79
N ASN A 308 -1.52 -19.20 -9.54
CA ASN A 308 -0.72 -20.33 -9.06
C ASN A 308 0.76 -19.92 -9.06
N MET A 309 1.45 -20.00 -7.92
CA MET A 309 2.88 -19.67 -7.82
C MET A 309 3.74 -20.47 -8.80
N SER A 310 3.30 -21.67 -9.19
CA SER A 310 4.00 -22.57 -10.12
C SER A 310 4.04 -22.07 -11.57
N SER A 311 3.03 -21.31 -12.03
CA SER A 311 3.00 -20.75 -13.39
C SER A 311 3.69 -19.38 -13.50
N SER A 312 4.12 -18.81 -12.37
CA SER A 312 4.73 -17.48 -12.28
C SER A 312 6.26 -17.54 -12.16
N ALA A 313 6.87 -18.68 -12.48
CA ALA A 313 8.31 -18.78 -12.73
C ALA A 313 8.76 -18.01 -14.00
N MET A 314 8.14 -16.86 -14.28
CA MET A 314 8.81 -15.82 -15.05
C MET A 314 10.05 -15.43 -14.25
N THR A 315 11.21 -15.73 -14.80
CA THR A 315 12.53 -15.47 -14.26
C THR A 315 12.66 -13.99 -13.87
N MET A 316 12.29 -13.65 -12.64
CA MET A 316 12.49 -12.32 -12.08
C MET A 316 13.77 -12.36 -11.24
N ASN A 317 14.86 -11.92 -11.86
CA ASN A 317 16.17 -11.93 -11.21
C ASN A 317 16.22 -11.00 -9.99
N ARG A 318 16.95 -11.47 -8.98
CA ARG A 318 17.28 -10.79 -7.72
C ARG A 318 17.75 -9.37 -7.98
N TYR A 319 17.06 -8.39 -7.40
CA TYR A 319 17.57 -7.03 -7.34
C TYR A 319 18.36 -6.86 -6.05
N ASN A 320 19.64 -6.52 -6.19
CA ASN A 320 20.52 -6.17 -5.08
C ASN A 320 20.36 -4.66 -4.85
N ASN A 321 19.82 -4.26 -3.70
CA ASN A 321 19.55 -2.86 -3.31
C ASN A 321 20.86 -2.09 -2.99
N ASN A 322 21.84 -2.08 -3.90
CA ASN A 322 23.11 -1.36 -3.76
C ASN A 322 23.13 -0.07 -4.60
N GLY A 323 22.03 0.67 -4.62
CA GLY A 323 21.93 1.96 -5.31
C GLY A 323 22.28 3.12 -4.38
N LYS A 324 23.49 3.67 -4.52
CA LYS A 324 24.08 4.77 -3.74
C LYS A 324 23.33 6.12 -3.76
N ASP A 325 22.15 6.20 -4.39
CA ASP A 325 21.34 7.42 -4.53
C ASP A 325 20.08 7.47 -3.62
N GLN A 326 19.89 6.49 -2.72
CA GLN A 326 18.70 6.37 -1.85
C GLN A 326 18.85 6.95 -0.43
N LYS A 327 19.83 7.83 -0.18
CA LYS A 327 20.24 8.27 1.18
C LYS A 327 19.20 9.01 2.05
N HIS A 328 17.96 9.22 1.59
CA HIS A 328 17.07 10.24 2.18
C HIS A 328 15.58 9.87 2.37
N THR A 329 15.15 8.61 2.26
CA THR A 329 13.69 8.34 2.26
C THR A 329 13.28 7.13 3.08
N VAL A 330 12.26 7.32 3.93
CA VAL A 330 11.46 6.25 4.55
C VAL A 330 10.54 5.67 3.46
N PHE A 331 10.58 4.37 3.22
CA PHE A 331 9.82 3.72 2.15
C PHE A 331 8.81 2.72 2.70
N PHE A 332 7.66 2.58 2.05
CA PHE A 332 6.75 1.47 2.30
C PHE A 332 6.36 0.88 0.95
N SER A 333 6.85 -0.32 0.64
CA SER A 333 6.54 -1.03 -0.60
C SER A 333 5.37 -1.96 -0.43
N ALA A 334 4.36 -1.86 -1.30
CA ALA A 334 3.49 -3.00 -1.55
C ALA A 334 3.98 -3.84 -2.72
N GLY A 335 4.25 -5.12 -2.44
CA GLY A 335 4.48 -6.10 -3.49
C GLY A 335 3.22 -6.41 -4.31
N TYR A 336 3.41 -7.33 -5.26
CA TYR A 336 2.51 -7.59 -6.40
C TYR A 336 1.03 -7.68 -6.07
N GLN A 337 0.23 -6.75 -6.57
CA GLN A 337 -1.17 -7.04 -6.80
C GLN A 337 -1.40 -7.23 -8.29
N ILE A 338 -1.97 -8.38 -8.63
CA ILE A 338 -2.21 -8.74 -10.02
C ILE A 338 -3.71 -8.70 -10.21
N ILE A 339 -4.15 -7.72 -10.98
CA ILE A 339 -5.54 -7.51 -11.31
C ILE A 339 -5.73 -8.05 -12.73
N ASN A 340 -6.52 -9.11 -12.85
CA ASN A 340 -6.66 -9.90 -14.07
C ASN A 340 -8.09 -9.81 -14.62
N GLY A 341 -8.19 -9.42 -15.88
CA GLY A 341 -9.43 -9.47 -16.67
C GLY A 341 -9.39 -10.63 -17.66
N ARG A 342 -10.54 -11.26 -17.96
CA ARG A 342 -10.67 -12.16 -19.10
C ARG A 342 -11.99 -11.94 -19.82
N THR A 343 -11.91 -11.99 -21.14
CA THR A 343 -13.08 -12.01 -22.03
C THR A 343 -13.19 -13.36 -22.70
N LYS A 344 -14.38 -13.96 -22.66
CA LYS A 344 -14.73 -15.12 -23.49
C LYS A 344 -15.96 -14.81 -24.33
N TYR A 345 -15.83 -14.93 -25.65
CA TYR A 345 -16.93 -14.85 -26.60
C TYR A 345 -17.59 -16.23 -26.74
N HIS A 346 -18.92 -16.28 -26.58
CA HIS A 346 -19.70 -17.44 -26.98
C HIS A 346 -20.45 -17.10 -28.26
N SER A 347 -20.19 -17.85 -29.33
CA SER A 347 -21.00 -17.78 -30.55
C SER A 347 -22.36 -18.41 -30.27
N ILE A 348 -23.44 -17.65 -30.43
CA ILE A 348 -24.77 -18.21 -30.52
C ILE A 348 -24.91 -18.75 -31.95
N ASP A 349 -24.73 -20.07 -32.13
CA ASP A 349 -25.09 -20.71 -33.39
C ASP A 349 -26.62 -20.59 -33.56
N SER A 350 -27.07 -19.73 -34.47
CA SER A 350 -28.46 -19.70 -34.90
C SER A 350 -28.75 -20.91 -35.81
N LYS A 351 -28.90 -22.09 -35.22
CA LYS A 351 -29.57 -23.22 -35.87
C LYS A 351 -30.97 -23.35 -35.30
N ASP A 352 -31.93 -22.68 -35.94
CA ASP A 352 -33.30 -23.16 -36.09
C ASP A 352 -34.04 -22.29 -37.13
N GLY A 353 -33.62 -22.44 -38.39
CA GLY A 353 -34.40 -22.03 -39.54
C GLY A 353 -35.34 -23.15 -39.98
N ASN A 354 -36.41 -23.41 -39.23
CA ASN A 354 -37.43 -24.37 -39.65
C ASN A 354 -38.51 -23.65 -40.47
N ARG A 355 -38.40 -23.67 -41.80
CA ARG A 355 -39.47 -23.26 -42.72
C ARG A 355 -40.50 -24.39 -42.84
N PRO A 356 -41.81 -24.17 -42.65
CA PRO A 356 -42.80 -25.15 -43.04
C PRO A 356 -42.99 -25.11 -44.56
N ALA A 357 -42.88 -26.29 -45.19
CA ALA A 357 -43.19 -26.50 -46.59
C ALA A 357 -44.69 -26.32 -46.85
N GLN A 358 -45.05 -25.40 -47.75
CA GLN A 358 -46.36 -25.39 -48.39
C GLN A 358 -46.38 -26.49 -49.47
N ARG A 359 -47.27 -27.49 -49.31
CA ARG A 359 -47.68 -28.36 -50.42
C ARG A 359 -48.95 -27.77 -51.06
N LYS A 360 -48.90 -27.64 -52.38
CA LYS A 360 -50.07 -27.57 -53.26
C LYS A 360 -50.75 -28.93 -53.36
#